data_AF-A0A242A3X3-F1
#
_entry.id   AF-A0A242A3X3-F1
#
_cell.length_a   1.000
_cell.length_b   1.000
_cell.length_c   1.000
_cell.angle_alpha   90.00
_cell.angle_beta   90.00
_cell.angle_gamma   90.00
#
_symmetry.space_group_name_H-M   'P 1'
#
loop_
_entity.id
_entity.type
_entity.pdbx_description
1 polymer ?
#
loop_
_entity_poly.entity_id
_entity_poly.type
_entity_poly.pdbx_seq_one_letter_code
_entity_poly.pdbx_strand_id
1 'polypeptide(L)'
;MDKHNSSFNRDRIIIRRLILFLVVILLIVIAGGWIFLNNLTIAENWFGLSEYDVVENRHQWLRLIPYILISGIIVWLIVSLMFGLKKQKKSIIYWLTTMVLLPLIAVFVGIVSTWLPVDRHLFREADSAENIMAALPNQASFKGKDIQLISYSFHVRNVPLKSGIYAVARIINPNTNLQDEYWYYPTNLLSKWKKEADTITLAQDETIDYDAIDWGIIPTIIKDAEKRAAQLDHYLPGVSIVILNGSQGEWTWTVGVNGIRDRTEINYVYALNGDYLSEWK
;
A
#
# COMPACT_ATOMS: atom_id res chain seq x y z
N MET A 1 -52.41 5.70 39.83
CA MET A 1 -51.39 4.71 39.39
C MET A 1 -50.42 5.32 38.35
N ASP A 2 -50.42 6.65 38.17
CA ASP A 2 -49.76 7.31 37.02
C ASP A 2 -48.39 7.94 37.30
N LYS A 3 -47.98 8.09 38.56
CA LYS A 3 -46.67 8.68 38.90
C LYS A 3 -45.48 7.79 38.53
N HIS A 4 -45.67 6.47 38.50
CA HIS A 4 -44.56 5.54 38.22
C HIS A 4 -44.20 5.46 36.73
N ASN A 5 -45.19 5.68 35.84
CA ASN A 5 -44.98 5.69 34.39
C ASN A 5 -44.37 7.01 33.87
N SER A 6 -44.61 8.14 34.54
CA SER A 6 -44.06 9.44 34.10
C SER A 6 -42.57 9.59 34.43
N SER A 7 -42.11 9.08 35.59
CA SER A 7 -40.69 9.01 35.96
C SER A 7 -39.89 8.18 34.95
N PHE A 8 -40.37 6.98 34.64
CA PHE A 8 -39.69 6.05 33.74
C PHE A 8 -39.53 6.60 32.31
N ASN A 9 -40.50 7.40 31.84
CA ASN A 9 -40.42 8.07 30.54
C ASN A 9 -39.45 9.26 30.56
N ARG A 10 -39.39 10.01 31.68
CA ARG A 10 -38.46 11.13 31.87
C ARG A 10 -37.01 10.66 31.94
N ASP A 11 -36.74 9.56 32.66
CA ASP A 11 -35.41 8.97 32.77
C ASP A 11 -34.91 8.43 31.41
N ARG A 12 -35.79 7.80 30.62
CA ARG A 12 -35.48 7.42 29.23
C ARG A 12 -35.14 8.61 28.34
N ILE A 13 -35.82 9.74 28.48
CA ILE A 13 -35.55 10.95 27.69
C ILE A 13 -34.19 11.54 28.09
N ILE A 14 -33.88 11.60 29.39
CA ILE A 14 -32.59 12.09 29.90
C ILE A 14 -31.45 11.20 29.43
N ILE A 15 -31.58 9.87 29.57
CA ILE A 15 -30.57 8.91 29.11
C ILE A 15 -30.36 9.04 27.59
N ARG A 16 -31.43 9.18 26.79
CA ARG A 16 -31.30 9.39 25.34
C ARG A 16 -30.57 10.70 25.00
N ARG A 17 -30.86 11.79 25.71
CA ARG A 17 -30.17 13.08 25.53
C ARG A 17 -28.70 13.00 25.93
N LEU A 18 -28.40 12.31 27.02
CA LEU A 18 -27.03 12.06 27.48
C LEU A 18 -26.25 11.23 26.44
N ILE A 19 -26.84 10.15 25.94
CA ILE A 19 -26.23 9.34 24.87
C ILE A 19 -26.00 10.18 23.61
N LEU A 20 -26.98 10.98 23.19
CA LEU A 20 -26.83 11.85 22.02
C LEU A 20 -25.70 12.86 22.23
N PHE A 21 -25.61 13.48 23.40
CA PHE A 21 -24.55 14.42 23.74
C PHE A 21 -23.17 13.75 23.74
N LEU A 22 -23.04 12.56 24.32
CA LEU A 22 -21.80 11.77 24.31
C LEU A 22 -21.40 11.38 22.87
N VAL A 23 -22.35 11.03 22.02
CA VAL A 23 -22.10 10.74 20.60
C VAL A 23 -21.61 12.00 19.87
N VAL A 24 -22.20 13.16 20.13
CA VAL A 24 -21.75 14.43 19.53
C VAL A 24 -20.33 14.77 19.98
N ILE A 25 -20.02 14.64 21.27
CA ILE A 25 -18.64 14.84 21.76
C ILE A 25 -17.68 13.86 21.09
N LEU A 26 -18.05 12.58 21.01
CA LEU A 26 -17.22 11.58 20.34
C LEU A 26 -16.94 11.95 18.88
N LEU A 27 -17.96 12.43 18.14
CA LEU A 27 -17.79 12.89 16.76
C LEU A 27 -16.86 14.10 16.65
N ILE A 28 -16.95 15.06 17.59
CA ILE A 28 -16.04 16.22 17.64
C ILE A 28 -14.61 15.76 17.92
N VAL A 29 -14.40 14.82 18.85
CA VAL A 29 -13.08 14.25 19.14
C VAL A 29 -12.51 13.51 17.93
N ILE A 30 -13.32 12.73 17.22
CA ILE A 30 -12.90 12.05 15.99
C ILE A 30 -12.52 13.07 14.91
N ALA A 31 -13.34 14.10 14.69
CA ALA A 31 -13.06 15.15 13.72
C ALA A 31 -11.79 15.94 14.07
N GLY A 32 -11.61 16.31 15.34
CA GLY A 32 -10.41 16.98 15.84
C GLY A 32 -9.16 16.12 15.67
N GLY A 33 -9.24 14.83 16.02
CA GLY A 33 -8.16 13.86 15.81
C GLY A 33 -7.80 13.71 14.33
N TRP A 34 -8.79 13.70 13.43
CA TRP A 34 -8.55 13.63 11.98
C TRP A 34 -7.83 14.87 11.44
N ILE A 35 -8.22 16.06 11.88
CA ILE A 35 -7.57 17.32 11.49
C ILE A 35 -6.12 17.33 11.99
N PHE A 36 -5.90 16.94 13.25
CA PHE A 36 -4.59 16.86 13.87
C PHE A 36 -3.65 15.89 13.14
N LEU A 37 -4.11 14.65 12.86
CA LEU A 37 -3.29 13.64 12.18
C LEU A 37 -2.93 14.02 10.73
N ASN A 38 -3.68 14.91 10.09
CA ASN A 38 -3.43 15.35 8.72
C ASN A 38 -2.70 16.69 8.60
N ASN A 39 -2.45 17.39 9.71
CA ASN A 39 -1.77 18.68 9.71
C ASN A 39 -0.57 18.68 10.66
N LEU A 40 0.61 18.38 10.10
CA LEU A 40 1.88 18.33 10.83
C LEU A 40 2.20 19.64 11.56
N THR A 41 1.83 20.77 10.95
CA THR A 41 2.06 22.11 11.52
C THR A 41 1.22 22.34 12.77
N ILE A 42 -0.04 21.89 12.79
CA ILE A 42 -0.88 21.99 13.99
C ILE A 42 -0.35 21.04 15.06
N ALA A 43 0.07 19.84 14.67
CA ALA A 43 0.51 18.84 15.62
C ALA A 43 1.79 19.24 16.37
N GLU A 44 2.78 19.77 15.66
CA GLU A 44 4.00 20.30 16.24
C GLU A 44 3.70 21.51 17.13
N ASN A 45 2.94 22.50 16.62
CA ASN A 45 2.74 23.77 17.31
C ASN A 45 1.83 23.67 18.55
N TRP A 46 0.84 22.78 18.57
CA TRP A 46 -0.15 22.74 19.65
C TRP A 46 0.15 21.67 20.69
N PHE A 47 0.89 20.62 20.31
CA PHE A 47 1.13 19.45 21.16
C PHE A 47 2.62 19.11 21.32
N GLY A 48 3.52 19.80 20.62
CA GLY A 48 4.97 19.56 20.70
C GLY A 48 5.39 18.17 20.20
N LEU A 49 4.56 17.56 19.34
CA LEU A 49 4.83 16.23 18.80
C LEU A 49 5.73 16.33 17.57
N SER A 50 6.67 15.39 17.44
CA SER A 50 7.53 15.36 16.26
C SER A 50 6.71 15.00 15.01
N GLU A 51 7.10 15.53 13.85
CA GLU A 51 6.43 15.18 12.59
C GLU A 51 6.45 13.66 12.33
N TYR A 52 7.54 13.00 12.74
CA TYR A 52 7.72 11.56 12.62
C TYR A 52 6.71 10.78 13.46
N ASP A 53 6.49 11.15 14.73
CA ASP A 53 5.51 10.49 15.62
C ASP A 53 4.08 10.66 15.11
N VAL A 54 3.75 11.83 14.56
CA VAL A 54 2.41 12.13 14.03
C VAL A 54 2.14 11.27 12.80
N VAL A 55 3.12 11.15 11.90
CA VAL A 55 3.01 10.34 10.68
C VAL A 55 2.99 8.86 11.01
N GLU A 56 3.81 8.40 11.97
CA GLU A 56 3.77 7.02 12.44
C GLU A 56 2.39 6.66 12.97
N ASN A 57 1.85 7.46 13.89
CA ASN A 57 0.52 7.26 14.45
C ASN A 57 -0.55 7.24 13.35
N ARG A 58 -0.51 8.20 12.42
CA ARG A 58 -1.41 8.22 11.26
C ARG A 58 -1.34 6.91 10.48
N HIS A 59 -0.15 6.41 10.18
CA HIS A 59 0.02 5.17 9.42
C HIS A 59 -0.45 3.93 10.21
N GLN A 60 -0.26 3.90 11.53
CA GLN A 60 -0.83 2.86 12.39
C GLN A 60 -2.37 2.90 12.36
N TRP A 61 -2.98 4.07 12.45
CA TRP A 61 -4.43 4.25 12.32
C TRP A 61 -4.98 3.80 10.96
N LEU A 62 -4.28 4.14 9.86
CA LEU A 62 -4.66 3.68 8.52
C LEU A 62 -4.70 2.14 8.42
N ARG A 63 -3.80 1.44 9.10
CA ARG A 63 -3.79 -0.03 9.15
C ARG A 63 -4.96 -0.62 9.95
N LEU A 64 -5.58 0.16 10.84
CA LEU A 64 -6.73 -0.27 11.66
C LEU A 64 -8.08 -0.11 10.94
N ILE A 65 -8.16 0.73 9.90
CA ILE A 65 -9.40 1.01 9.15
C ILE A 65 -10.13 -0.26 8.68
N PRO A 66 -9.46 -1.29 8.11
CA PRO A 66 -10.15 -2.51 7.69
C PRO A 66 -10.85 -3.24 8.85
N TYR A 67 -10.20 -3.28 10.02
CA TYR A 67 -10.75 -3.93 11.21
C TYR A 67 -11.94 -3.15 11.79
N ILE A 68 -11.86 -1.81 11.77
CA ILE A 68 -12.97 -0.93 12.18
C ILE A 68 -14.17 -1.13 11.25
N LEU A 69 -13.92 -1.20 9.93
CA LEU A 69 -14.96 -1.42 8.92
C LEU A 69 -15.65 -2.78 9.11
N ILE A 70 -14.88 -3.86 9.27
CA ILE A 70 -15.43 -5.21 9.54
C ILE A 70 -16.24 -5.22 10.84
N SER A 71 -15.71 -4.60 11.90
CA SER A 71 -16.41 -4.51 13.19
C SER A 71 -17.74 -3.77 13.06
N GLY A 72 -17.75 -2.66 12.30
CA GLY A 72 -18.98 -1.91 11.99
C GLY A 72 -20.02 -2.75 11.24
N ILE A 73 -19.59 -3.57 10.28
CA ILE A 73 -20.47 -4.50 9.54
C ILE A 73 -21.06 -5.56 10.49
N ILE A 74 -20.25 -6.14 11.37
CA ILE A 74 -20.74 -7.14 12.35
C ILE A 74 -21.78 -6.50 13.28
N VAL A 75 -21.52 -5.30 13.80
CA VAL A 75 -22.47 -4.58 14.65
C VAL A 75 -23.76 -4.28 13.90
N TRP A 76 -23.66 -3.82 12.64
CA TRP A 76 -24.83 -3.59 11.78
C TRP A 76 -25.69 -4.85 11.64
N LEU A 77 -25.06 -5.98 11.35
CA LEU A 77 -25.72 -7.28 11.18
C LEU A 77 -26.47 -7.68 12.46
N ILE A 78 -25.81 -7.61 13.62
CA ILE A 78 -26.41 -7.94 14.91
C ILE A 78 -27.61 -7.03 15.21
N VAL A 79 -27.45 -5.71 15.04
CA VAL A 79 -28.52 -4.75 15.31
C VAL A 79 -29.71 -4.98 14.38
N SER A 80 -29.46 -5.16 13.09
CA SER A 80 -30.51 -5.42 12.10
C SER A 80 -31.21 -6.76 12.37
N LEU A 81 -30.49 -7.78 12.85
CA LEU A 81 -31.05 -9.07 13.25
C LEU A 81 -31.97 -8.90 14.46
N MET A 82 -31.50 -8.22 15.51
CA MET A 82 -32.29 -7.92 16.70
C MET A 82 -33.58 -7.15 16.36
N PHE A 83 -33.49 -6.13 15.51
CA PHE A 83 -34.66 -5.35 15.08
C PHE A 83 -35.62 -6.18 14.21
N GLY A 84 -35.10 -6.99 13.29
CA GLY A 84 -35.89 -7.88 12.44
C GLY A 84 -36.69 -8.90 13.25
N LEU A 85 -36.05 -9.56 14.21
CA LEU A 85 -36.69 -10.51 15.13
C LEU A 85 -37.72 -9.81 16.03
N LYS A 86 -37.34 -8.71 16.68
CA LYS A 86 -38.22 -7.97 17.60
C LYS A 86 -39.46 -7.41 16.92
N LYS A 87 -39.35 -6.97 15.66
CA LYS A 87 -40.48 -6.46 14.86
C LYS A 87 -41.15 -7.54 14.01
N GLN A 88 -40.81 -8.82 14.20
CA GLN A 88 -41.35 -9.97 13.46
C GLN A 88 -41.35 -9.74 11.94
N LYS A 89 -40.26 -9.18 11.40
CA LYS A 89 -40.17 -8.87 9.98
C LYS A 89 -40.15 -10.16 9.16
N LYS A 90 -41.22 -10.42 8.42
CA LYS A 90 -41.36 -11.57 7.51
C LYS A 90 -40.86 -11.30 6.09
N SER A 91 -40.57 -10.04 5.76
CA SER A 91 -40.15 -9.66 4.40
C SER A 91 -38.77 -10.23 4.09
N ILE A 92 -38.71 -11.13 3.11
CA ILE A 92 -37.45 -11.67 2.57
C ILE A 92 -36.56 -10.52 2.07
N ILE A 93 -37.15 -9.49 1.46
CA ILE A 93 -36.42 -8.31 0.96
C ILE A 93 -35.69 -7.59 2.09
N TYR A 94 -36.31 -7.45 3.27
CA TYR A 94 -35.64 -6.83 4.42
C TYR A 94 -34.39 -7.61 4.82
N TRP A 95 -34.50 -8.92 4.94
CA TRP A 95 -33.37 -9.79 5.32
C TRP A 95 -32.28 -9.79 4.24
N LEU A 96 -32.66 -9.91 2.97
CA LEU A 96 -31.73 -9.93 1.85
C LEU A 96 -30.98 -8.59 1.73
N THR A 97 -31.67 -7.46 1.89
CA THR A 97 -31.01 -6.14 1.84
C THR A 97 -30.12 -5.88 3.06
N THR A 98 -30.59 -6.17 4.28
CA THR A 98 -29.87 -5.77 5.51
C THR A 98 -28.82 -6.76 5.97
N MET A 99 -28.96 -8.06 5.65
CA MET A 99 -28.02 -9.12 6.03
C MET A 99 -27.05 -9.52 4.92
N VAL A 100 -27.40 -9.25 3.66
CA VAL A 100 -26.59 -9.69 2.52
C VAL A 100 -26.14 -8.49 1.71
N LEU A 101 -27.05 -7.75 1.08
CA LEU A 101 -26.70 -6.72 0.10
C LEU A 101 -25.88 -5.58 0.71
N LEU A 102 -26.33 -4.97 1.81
CA LEU A 102 -25.62 -3.85 2.44
C LEU A 102 -24.27 -4.23 3.04
N PRO A 103 -24.15 -5.36 3.78
CA PRO A 103 -22.84 -5.89 4.17
C PRO A 103 -21.94 -6.16 2.98
N LEU A 104 -22.44 -6.74 1.89
CA LEU A 104 -21.64 -7.07 0.72
C LEU A 104 -21.20 -5.81 -0.04
N ILE A 105 -22.04 -4.78 -0.13
CA ILE A 105 -21.66 -3.44 -0.63
C ILE A 105 -20.61 -2.80 0.29
N ALA A 106 -20.79 -2.84 1.60
CA ALA A 106 -19.85 -2.26 2.56
C ALA A 106 -18.51 -3.01 2.57
N VAL A 107 -18.52 -4.34 2.45
CA VAL A 107 -17.33 -5.16 2.23
C VAL A 107 -16.72 -4.83 0.87
N PHE A 108 -17.51 -4.69 -0.20
CA PHE A 108 -16.98 -4.38 -1.53
C PHE A 108 -16.36 -2.97 -1.58
N VAL A 109 -17.04 -1.95 -1.06
CA VAL A 109 -16.50 -0.59 -0.94
C VAL A 109 -15.31 -0.58 0.02
N GLY A 110 -15.38 -1.34 1.12
CA GLY A 110 -14.28 -1.55 2.06
C GLY A 110 -13.06 -2.17 1.39
N ILE A 111 -13.22 -3.28 0.67
CA ILE A 111 -12.18 -3.95 -0.12
C ILE A 111 -11.68 -2.99 -1.21
N VAL A 112 -12.53 -2.33 -1.98
CA VAL A 112 -12.05 -1.38 -2.99
C VAL A 112 -11.30 -0.19 -2.35
N SER A 113 -11.67 0.25 -1.15
CA SER A 113 -11.00 1.35 -0.44
C SER A 113 -9.81 0.94 0.44
N THR A 114 -9.70 -0.34 0.83
CA THR A 114 -8.65 -0.85 1.73
C THR A 114 -7.79 -2.00 1.17
N TRP A 115 -8.31 -2.78 0.23
CA TRP A 115 -7.65 -3.86 -0.53
C TRP A 115 -7.12 -3.41 -1.91
N LEU A 116 -7.19 -2.12 -2.24
CA LEU A 116 -6.30 -1.53 -3.26
C LEU A 116 -4.89 -1.29 -2.66
N PRO A 117 -4.32 -2.33 -2.01
CA PRO A 117 -3.09 -2.91 -2.49
C PRO A 117 -3.27 -4.38 -2.90
N VAL A 118 -3.85 -4.62 -4.07
CA VAL A 118 -3.78 -5.95 -4.74
C VAL A 118 -2.31 -6.37 -4.96
N ASP A 119 -1.41 -5.40 -4.86
CA ASP A 119 0.01 -5.44 -5.14
C ASP A 119 0.93 -5.58 -3.92
N ARG A 120 0.39 -5.60 -2.69
CA ARG A 120 1.19 -5.51 -1.45
C ARG A 120 2.33 -6.52 -1.34
N HIS A 121 2.16 -7.68 -1.98
CA HIS A 121 3.03 -8.84 -1.84
C HIS A 121 3.75 -9.25 -3.13
N LEU A 122 3.45 -8.61 -4.27
CA LEU A 122 3.92 -9.07 -5.59
C LEU A 122 5.45 -9.17 -5.69
N PHE A 123 6.19 -8.23 -5.09
CA PHE A 123 7.66 -8.25 -5.04
C PHE A 123 8.22 -8.48 -3.62
N ARG A 124 7.42 -9.09 -2.73
CA ARG A 124 7.84 -9.39 -1.33
C ARG A 124 8.13 -10.86 -1.06
N GLU A 125 7.83 -11.70 -2.04
CA GLU A 125 8.08 -13.14 -2.03
C GLU A 125 8.95 -13.48 -3.23
N ALA A 126 9.96 -14.32 -3.03
CA ALA A 126 10.96 -14.66 -4.05
C ALA A 126 10.28 -15.29 -5.27
N ASP A 127 9.50 -16.35 -5.05
CA ASP A 127 8.74 -17.05 -6.10
C ASP A 127 7.84 -16.07 -6.89
N SER A 128 7.20 -15.12 -6.22
CA SER A 128 6.36 -14.12 -6.89
C SER A 128 7.19 -13.17 -7.74
N ALA A 129 8.30 -12.63 -7.21
CA ALA A 129 9.19 -11.75 -7.95
C ALA A 129 9.79 -12.44 -9.18
N GLU A 130 10.29 -13.66 -9.03
CA GLU A 130 10.84 -14.46 -10.12
C GLU A 130 9.80 -14.74 -11.20
N ASN A 131 8.59 -15.16 -10.82
CA ASN A 131 7.50 -15.42 -11.77
C ASN A 131 7.11 -14.17 -12.56
N ILE A 132 7.12 -13.00 -11.91
CA ILE A 132 6.84 -11.72 -12.57
C ILE A 132 7.95 -11.41 -13.57
N MET A 133 9.20 -11.51 -13.16
CA MET A 133 10.35 -11.14 -14.00
C MET A 133 10.57 -12.14 -15.14
N ALA A 134 10.14 -13.39 -14.98
CA ALA A 134 10.12 -14.40 -16.04
C ALA A 134 9.09 -14.11 -17.14
N ALA A 135 8.15 -13.17 -16.95
CA ALA A 135 7.13 -12.86 -17.95
C ALA A 135 7.73 -12.24 -19.23
N LEU A 136 8.84 -11.52 -19.12
CA LEU A 136 9.53 -10.88 -20.26
C LEU A 136 10.27 -11.87 -21.16
N PRO A 137 11.20 -12.71 -20.66
CA PRO A 137 11.90 -13.70 -21.51
C PRO A 137 10.95 -14.74 -22.13
N ASN A 138 9.81 -15.01 -21.49
CA ASN A 138 8.80 -15.94 -22.00
C ASN A 138 7.87 -15.35 -23.07
N GLN A 139 7.97 -14.06 -23.41
CA GLN A 139 7.19 -13.49 -24.49
C GLN A 139 7.57 -14.09 -25.84
N ALA A 140 6.59 -14.33 -26.72
CA ALA A 140 6.82 -14.92 -28.03
C ALA A 140 7.86 -14.16 -28.89
N SER A 141 7.95 -12.84 -28.75
CA SER A 141 8.93 -11.99 -29.45
C SER A 141 10.37 -12.15 -28.97
N PHE A 142 10.57 -12.61 -27.73
CA PHE A 142 11.87 -12.70 -27.06
C PHE A 142 12.29 -14.13 -26.70
N LYS A 143 11.38 -15.10 -26.80
CA LYS A 143 11.64 -16.49 -26.44
C LYS A 143 12.89 -17.03 -27.14
N GLY A 144 13.85 -17.51 -26.34
CA GLY A 144 15.12 -18.07 -26.80
C GLY A 144 16.11 -17.04 -27.34
N LYS A 145 15.97 -15.76 -26.96
CA LYS A 145 16.91 -14.68 -27.30
C LYS A 145 17.54 -14.12 -26.04
N ASP A 146 18.78 -13.72 -26.15
CA ASP A 146 19.51 -13.06 -25.07
C ASP A 146 18.98 -11.63 -24.90
N ILE A 147 18.37 -11.37 -23.75
CA ILE A 147 17.84 -10.04 -23.40
C ILE A 147 18.90 -9.32 -22.58
N GLN A 148 19.34 -8.16 -23.07
CA GLN A 148 20.25 -7.28 -22.34
C GLN A 148 19.46 -6.25 -21.55
N LEU A 149 19.63 -6.22 -20.23
CA LEU A 149 19.05 -5.22 -19.35
C LEU A 149 19.97 -4.00 -19.25
N ILE A 150 19.40 -2.80 -19.40
CA ILE A 150 20.05 -1.50 -19.21
C ILE A 150 19.83 -1.00 -17.77
N SER A 151 18.59 -1.11 -17.30
CA SER A 151 18.23 -0.75 -15.93
C SER A 151 16.90 -1.35 -15.55
N TYR A 152 16.71 -1.55 -14.25
CA TYR A 152 15.42 -1.90 -13.69
C TYR A 152 15.05 -0.93 -12.59
N SER A 153 13.76 -0.60 -12.49
CA SER A 153 13.24 0.18 -11.38
C SER A 153 11.89 -0.35 -10.94
N PHE A 154 11.74 -0.55 -9.64
CA PHE A 154 10.51 -0.95 -8.96
C PHE A 154 10.08 0.17 -8.02
N HIS A 155 8.84 0.62 -8.14
CA HIS A 155 8.32 1.79 -7.45
C HIS A 155 7.11 1.40 -6.60
N VAL A 156 7.02 1.99 -5.41
CA VAL A 156 5.91 1.84 -4.45
C VAL A 156 5.34 3.22 -4.15
N ARG A 157 4.18 3.55 -4.72
CA ARG A 157 3.60 4.90 -4.61
C ARG A 157 3.07 5.23 -3.21
N ASN A 158 2.43 4.27 -2.55
CA ASN A 158 1.91 4.42 -1.20
C ASN A 158 2.68 3.49 -0.28
N VAL A 159 3.82 3.95 0.22
CA VAL A 159 4.74 3.16 1.05
C VAL A 159 4.07 2.60 2.32
N PRO A 160 3.26 3.35 3.09
CA PRO A 160 2.62 2.83 4.29
C PRO A 160 1.71 1.62 4.03
N LEU A 161 0.95 1.67 2.93
CA LEU A 161 0.06 0.59 2.51
C LEU A 161 0.74 -0.44 1.60
N LYS A 162 1.89 -0.08 1.04
CA LYS A 162 2.64 -0.79 0.00
C LYS A 162 1.77 -1.02 -1.25
N SER A 163 1.11 0.06 -1.66
CA SER A 163 0.14 0.08 -2.75
C SER A 163 0.53 0.98 -3.91
N GLY A 164 -0.07 0.72 -5.07
CA GLY A 164 0.22 1.44 -6.30
C GLY A 164 1.63 1.16 -6.80
N ILE A 165 2.00 -0.11 -6.92
CA ILE A 165 3.31 -0.50 -7.42
C ILE A 165 3.37 -0.50 -8.94
N TYR A 166 4.57 -0.33 -9.47
CA TYR A 166 4.90 -0.69 -10.85
C TYR A 166 6.39 -0.99 -10.95
N ALA A 167 6.78 -1.77 -11.95
CA ALA A 167 8.20 -1.92 -12.28
C ALA A 167 8.44 -1.66 -13.76
N VAL A 168 9.65 -1.22 -14.09
CA VAL A 168 10.08 -0.93 -15.45
C VAL A 168 11.42 -1.58 -15.66
N ALA A 169 11.51 -2.48 -16.63
CA ALA A 169 12.77 -2.98 -17.16
C ALA A 169 13.07 -2.26 -18.47
N ARG A 170 14.22 -1.60 -18.56
CA ARG A 170 14.75 -1.06 -19.80
C ARG A 170 15.70 -2.08 -20.39
N ILE A 171 15.47 -2.48 -21.63
CA ILE A 171 16.23 -3.52 -22.29
C ILE A 171 16.71 -3.06 -23.66
N ILE A 172 17.76 -3.70 -24.19
CA ILE A 172 18.02 -3.69 -25.62
C ILE A 172 17.15 -4.79 -26.25
N ASN A 173 16.24 -4.39 -27.14
CA ASN A 173 15.37 -5.33 -27.83
C ASN A 173 16.21 -6.18 -28.79
N PRO A 174 16.27 -7.52 -28.62
CA PRO A 174 17.13 -8.38 -29.43
C PRO A 174 16.68 -8.49 -30.91
N ASN A 175 15.49 -7.98 -31.26
CA ASN A 175 15.01 -7.94 -32.64
C ASN A 175 15.43 -6.69 -33.39
N THR A 176 15.50 -5.56 -32.69
CA THR A 176 15.71 -4.24 -33.31
C THR A 176 17.04 -3.60 -32.93
N ASN A 177 17.71 -4.13 -31.90
CA ASN A 177 18.89 -3.54 -31.26
C ASN A 177 18.66 -2.11 -30.75
N LEU A 178 17.41 -1.77 -30.44
CA LEU A 178 17.03 -0.48 -29.86
C LEU A 178 16.61 -0.64 -28.40
N GLN A 179 16.68 0.46 -27.65
CA GLN A 179 16.20 0.51 -26.27
C GLN A 179 14.66 0.45 -26.23
N ASP A 180 14.11 -0.54 -25.53
CA ASP A 180 12.69 -0.68 -25.24
C ASP A 180 12.44 -0.59 -23.71
N GLU A 181 11.28 -0.05 -23.31
CA GLU A 181 10.82 -0.09 -21.92
C GLU A 181 9.68 -1.10 -21.75
N TYR A 182 9.85 -2.02 -20.81
CA TYR A 182 8.84 -3.00 -20.44
C TYR A 182 8.29 -2.74 -19.04
N TRP A 183 6.99 -2.46 -18.98
CA TRP A 183 6.29 -2.08 -17.75
C TRP A 183 5.54 -3.28 -17.16
N TYR A 184 5.81 -3.57 -15.89
CA TYR A 184 5.13 -4.56 -15.07
C TYR A 184 4.10 -3.87 -14.19
N TYR A 185 2.90 -4.45 -14.14
CA TYR A 185 1.79 -3.98 -13.30
C TYR A 185 1.59 -2.46 -13.37
N PRO A 186 1.46 -1.84 -14.56
CA PRO A 186 1.01 -0.47 -14.62
C PRO A 186 -0.32 -0.41 -13.88
N THR A 187 -0.49 0.58 -13.00
CA THR A 187 -1.66 0.78 -12.11
C THR A 187 -3.03 0.82 -12.81
N ASN A 188 -3.08 0.55 -14.11
CA ASN A 188 -4.26 0.36 -14.92
C ASN A 188 -4.28 -1.09 -15.45
N LEU A 189 -5.20 -1.91 -14.92
CA LEU A 189 -5.44 -3.31 -15.32
C LEU A 189 -5.70 -3.48 -16.84
N LEU A 190 -6.05 -2.39 -17.54
CA LEU A 190 -6.45 -2.39 -18.94
C LEU A 190 -5.36 -1.91 -19.91
N SER A 191 -4.19 -1.51 -19.42
CA SER A 191 -3.16 -0.95 -20.30
C SER A 191 -1.76 -1.43 -19.93
N LYS A 192 -1.32 -2.53 -20.54
CA LYS A 192 0.11 -2.86 -20.68
C LYS A 192 0.72 -1.81 -21.62
N TRP A 193 1.23 -0.71 -21.07
CA TRP A 193 1.90 0.29 -21.88
C TRP A 193 3.30 -0.21 -22.23
N LYS A 194 3.57 -0.33 -23.53
CA LYS A 194 4.92 -0.43 -24.09
C LYS A 194 5.23 0.95 -24.66
N LYS A 195 6.30 1.61 -24.20
CA LYS A 195 6.82 2.79 -24.91
C LYS A 195 7.65 2.26 -26.08
N GLU A 196 7.36 2.74 -27.29
CA GLU A 196 8.14 2.38 -28.47
C GLU A 196 9.56 2.94 -28.38
N ALA A 197 10.46 2.27 -29.10
CA ALA A 197 11.89 2.44 -29.04
C ALA A 197 12.36 3.90 -29.13
N ASP A 198 13.25 4.30 -28.22
CA ASP A 198 14.05 5.50 -28.40
C ASP A 198 15.27 5.16 -29.28
N THR A 199 15.68 6.07 -30.16
CA THR A 199 16.83 5.92 -31.09
C THR A 199 18.20 5.97 -30.41
N ILE A 200 18.24 5.76 -29.09
CA ILE A 200 19.47 5.80 -28.30
C ILE A 200 20.15 4.43 -28.41
N THR A 201 21.28 4.38 -29.09
CA THR A 201 22.21 3.24 -29.07
C THR A 201 23.08 3.34 -27.82
N LEU A 202 22.85 2.46 -26.85
CA LEU A 202 23.70 2.29 -25.67
C LEU A 202 24.80 1.27 -25.96
N ALA A 203 25.94 1.42 -25.29
CA ALA A 203 27.05 0.49 -25.42
C ALA A 203 26.79 -0.79 -24.57
N GLN A 204 27.18 -1.97 -25.08
CA GLN A 204 26.91 -3.26 -24.43
C GLN A 204 27.63 -3.44 -23.08
N ASP A 205 28.68 -2.67 -22.81
CA ASP A 205 29.38 -2.63 -21.52
C ASP A 205 28.57 -1.95 -20.40
N GLU A 206 27.46 -1.30 -20.75
CA GLU A 206 26.48 -0.73 -19.82
C GLU A 206 25.26 -1.64 -19.61
N THR A 207 25.28 -2.87 -20.13
CA THR A 207 24.17 -3.84 -19.99
C THR A 207 24.56 -5.10 -19.23
N ILE A 208 23.57 -5.84 -18.75
CA ILE A 208 23.73 -7.16 -18.12
C ILE A 208 22.73 -8.15 -18.72
N ASP A 209 23.13 -9.40 -18.84
CA ASP A 209 22.24 -10.49 -19.23
C ASP A 209 21.07 -10.60 -18.26
N TYR A 210 19.84 -10.54 -18.77
CA TYR A 210 18.62 -10.60 -17.95
C TYR A 210 18.52 -11.90 -17.12
N ASP A 211 19.03 -12.99 -17.68
CA ASP A 211 19.04 -14.32 -17.04
C ASP A 211 20.20 -14.49 -16.04
N ALA A 212 21.19 -13.60 -16.04
CA ALA A 212 22.26 -13.59 -15.04
C ALA A 212 21.82 -12.92 -13.71
N ILE A 213 20.66 -12.28 -13.70
CA ILE A 213 20.12 -11.60 -12.53
C ILE A 213 19.25 -12.59 -11.73
N ASP A 214 19.62 -12.80 -10.47
CA ASP A 214 18.73 -13.45 -9.50
C ASP A 214 17.63 -12.48 -9.06
N TRP A 215 16.47 -12.58 -9.69
CA TRP A 215 15.30 -11.74 -9.38
C TRP A 215 14.68 -12.06 -8.01
N GLY A 216 14.98 -13.22 -7.43
CA GLY A 216 14.58 -13.62 -6.08
C GLY A 216 15.22 -12.75 -4.99
N ILE A 217 16.26 -11.98 -5.34
CA ILE A 217 16.96 -11.10 -4.39
C ILE A 217 16.16 -9.86 -4.00
N ILE A 218 15.23 -9.39 -4.84
CA ILE A 218 14.46 -8.16 -4.63
C ILE A 218 13.74 -8.17 -3.26
N PRO A 219 12.95 -9.21 -2.91
CA PRO A 219 12.37 -9.33 -1.57
C PRO A 219 13.38 -9.28 -0.42
N THR A 220 14.57 -9.84 -0.62
CA THR A 220 15.61 -9.95 0.41
C THR A 220 16.20 -8.58 0.73
N ILE A 221 16.63 -7.83 -0.30
CA ILE A 221 17.17 -6.47 -0.12
C ILE A 221 16.11 -5.49 0.40
N ILE A 222 14.83 -5.67 0.04
CA ILE A 222 13.73 -4.89 0.61
C ILE A 222 13.60 -5.17 2.11
N LYS A 223 13.59 -6.44 2.52
CA LYS A 223 13.45 -6.84 3.93
C LYS A 223 14.63 -6.35 4.77
N ASP A 224 15.86 -6.45 4.24
CA ASP A 224 17.05 -5.96 4.94
C ASP A 224 17.04 -4.43 5.07
N ALA A 225 16.70 -3.70 4.01
CA ALA A 225 16.55 -2.25 4.06
C ALA A 225 15.48 -1.80 5.06
N GLU A 226 14.33 -2.49 5.12
CA GLU A 226 13.29 -2.22 6.12
C GLU A 226 13.79 -2.49 7.55
N LYS A 227 14.57 -3.56 7.75
CA LYS A 227 15.15 -3.89 9.05
C LYS A 227 16.18 -2.83 9.50
N ARG A 228 17.00 -2.32 8.58
CA ARG A 228 17.96 -1.23 8.84
C ARG A 228 17.24 0.08 9.14
N ALA A 229 16.25 0.45 8.33
CA ALA A 229 15.45 1.64 8.55
C ALA A 229 14.72 1.60 9.91
N ALA A 230 14.28 0.42 10.36
CA ALA A 230 13.65 0.25 11.67
C ALA A 230 14.60 0.43 12.88
N GLN A 231 15.92 0.50 12.66
CA GLN A 231 16.90 0.77 13.71
C GLN A 231 17.21 2.26 13.90
N LEU A 232 16.66 3.12 13.03
CA LEU A 232 16.82 4.56 13.14
C LEU A 232 16.01 5.13 14.30
N ASP A 233 16.42 6.30 14.78
CA ASP A 233 15.78 7.02 15.88
C ASP A 233 14.47 7.73 15.50
N HIS A 234 14.12 7.69 14.21
CA HIS A 234 12.92 8.30 13.67
C HIS A 234 12.19 7.36 12.70
N TYR A 235 10.89 7.60 12.55
CA TYR A 235 10.02 6.75 11.74
C TYR A 235 10.24 6.97 10.23
N LEU A 236 10.58 5.91 9.51
CA LEU A 236 10.55 5.90 8.04
C LEU A 236 9.38 5.05 7.54
N PRO A 237 8.50 5.59 6.65
CA PRO A 237 7.39 4.86 6.05
C PRO A 237 7.75 3.48 5.47
N GLY A 238 8.96 3.36 4.89
CA GLY A 238 9.49 2.13 4.28
C GLY A 238 10.09 2.35 2.90
N VAL A 239 10.32 1.25 2.18
CA VAL A 239 10.92 1.28 0.83
C VAL A 239 9.94 1.89 -0.18
N SER A 240 10.37 2.94 -0.88
CA SER A 240 9.65 3.56 -2.00
C SER A 240 10.13 3.07 -3.36
N ILE A 241 11.40 2.73 -3.49
CA ILE A 241 11.98 2.40 -4.78
C ILE A 241 13.12 1.39 -4.65
N VAL A 242 13.23 0.50 -5.63
CA VAL A 242 14.38 -0.39 -5.82
C VAL A 242 14.87 -0.19 -7.24
N ILE A 243 16.15 0.09 -7.42
CA ILE A 243 16.77 0.34 -8.71
C ILE A 243 17.90 -0.67 -8.89
N LEU A 244 18.01 -1.24 -10.09
CA LEU A 244 19.19 -1.95 -10.54
C LEU A 244 19.79 -1.15 -11.70
N ASN A 245 21.05 -0.76 -11.55
CA ASN A 245 21.81 -0.08 -12.58
C ASN A 245 23.28 -0.51 -12.53
N GLY A 246 23.93 -0.44 -13.69
CA GLY A 246 25.35 -0.68 -13.85
C GLY A 246 26.10 0.61 -14.19
N SER A 247 27.30 0.76 -13.65
CA SER A 247 28.27 1.76 -14.15
C SER A 247 29.65 1.14 -14.15
N GLN A 248 30.39 1.30 -15.26
CA GLN A 248 31.77 0.82 -15.40
C GLN A 248 31.93 -0.69 -15.12
N GLY A 249 30.93 -1.50 -15.46
CA GLY A 249 30.93 -2.95 -15.27
C GLY A 249 30.52 -3.44 -13.87
N GLU A 250 30.24 -2.54 -12.92
CA GLU A 250 29.72 -2.91 -11.60
C GLU A 250 28.20 -2.67 -11.53
N TRP A 251 27.46 -3.73 -11.21
CA TRP A 251 26.00 -3.71 -11.06
C TRP A 251 25.60 -3.75 -9.60
N THR A 252 24.77 -2.80 -9.20
CA THR A 252 24.31 -2.68 -7.81
C THR A 252 22.81 -2.46 -7.73
N TRP A 253 22.23 -2.95 -6.65
CA TRP A 253 20.87 -2.63 -6.26
C TRP A 253 20.89 -1.41 -5.33
N THR A 254 20.09 -0.41 -5.64
CA THR A 254 19.84 0.72 -4.73
C THR A 254 18.41 0.65 -4.23
N VAL A 255 18.23 0.56 -2.91
CA VAL A 255 16.93 0.53 -2.24
C VAL A 255 16.71 1.87 -1.55
N GLY A 256 15.84 2.69 -2.11
CA GLY A 256 15.44 3.98 -1.56
C GLY A 256 14.31 3.82 -0.54
N VAL A 257 14.52 4.37 0.65
CA VAL A 257 13.54 4.45 1.73
C VAL A 257 12.96 5.85 1.77
N ASN A 258 11.64 5.92 1.74
CA ASN A 258 10.90 7.18 1.76
C ASN A 258 10.92 7.79 3.15
N GLY A 259 11.14 9.09 3.22
CA GLY A 259 10.88 9.91 4.39
C GLY A 259 9.42 10.28 4.55
N ILE A 260 9.10 10.96 5.64
CA ILE A 260 7.72 11.39 5.97
C ILE A 260 7.14 12.48 5.05
N ARG A 261 7.99 13.10 4.21
CA ARG A 261 7.63 14.16 3.25
C ARG A 261 7.67 13.71 1.79
N ASP A 262 7.49 12.41 1.54
CA ASP A 262 7.42 11.80 0.20
C ASP A 262 8.66 12.05 -0.68
N ARG A 263 9.82 12.03 -0.05
CA ARG A 263 11.13 12.04 -0.72
C ARG A 263 11.95 10.88 -0.20
N THR A 264 12.76 10.27 -1.06
CA THR A 264 13.77 9.33 -0.61
C THR A 264 14.70 10.02 0.39
N GLU A 265 14.80 9.47 1.58
CA GLU A 265 15.58 10.03 2.70
C GLU A 265 16.90 9.28 2.90
N ILE A 266 16.90 7.97 2.57
CA ILE A 266 18.08 7.10 2.65
C ILE A 266 18.05 6.14 1.46
N ASN A 267 19.21 5.91 0.86
CA ASN A 267 19.46 4.91 -0.16
C ASN A 267 20.44 3.88 0.38
N TYR A 268 20.03 2.61 0.41
CA TYR A 268 20.90 1.48 0.75
C TYR A 268 21.39 0.82 -0.54
N VAL A 269 22.69 0.59 -0.65
CA VAL A 269 23.33 0.01 -1.82
C VAL A 269 23.73 -1.43 -1.51
N TYR A 270 23.39 -2.34 -2.41
CA TYR A 270 23.69 -3.76 -2.33
C TYR A 270 24.41 -4.22 -3.60
N ALA A 271 25.29 -5.21 -3.48
CA ALA A 271 25.87 -5.93 -4.60
C ALA A 271 24.78 -6.71 -5.34
N LEU A 272 25.07 -7.15 -6.56
CA LEU A 272 24.12 -7.90 -7.40
C LEU A 272 23.58 -9.17 -6.71
N ASN A 273 24.41 -9.83 -5.89
CA ASN A 273 24.05 -11.01 -5.09
C ASN A 273 23.24 -10.68 -3.82
N GLY A 274 22.98 -9.40 -3.55
CA GLY A 274 22.21 -8.90 -2.40
C GLY A 274 23.02 -8.60 -1.14
N ASP A 275 24.35 -8.69 -1.18
CA ASP A 275 25.18 -8.29 -0.05
C ASP A 275 25.15 -6.78 0.14
N TYR A 276 24.95 -6.32 1.37
CA TYR A 276 24.98 -4.89 1.69
C TYR A 276 26.37 -4.30 1.50
N LEU A 277 26.45 -3.15 0.83
CA LEU A 277 27.71 -2.45 0.55
C LEU A 277 27.83 -1.13 1.31
N SER A 278 26.83 -0.26 1.19
CA SER A 278 26.88 1.11 1.74
C SER A 278 25.50 1.77 1.83
N GLU A 279 25.45 2.99 2.35
CA GLU A 279 24.26 3.83 2.36
C GLU A 279 24.62 5.31 2.20
N TRP A 280 23.67 6.10 1.69
CA TRP A 280 23.78 7.55 1.55
C TRP A 280 22.40 8.22 1.64
N LYS A 281 22.37 9.52 1.95
CA LYS A 281 21.14 10.34 2.05
C LYS A 281 20.88 11.09 0.76
#